data_AF-A0A109FJJ4-F1
#
_entry.id   AF-A0A109FJJ4-F1
#
_cell.length_a   1.000
_cell.length_b   1.000
_cell.length_c   1.000
_cell.angle_alpha   90.00
_cell.angle_beta   90.00
_cell.angle_gamma   90.00
#
_symmetry.space_group_name_H-M   'P 1'
#
loop_
_entity.id
_entity.type
_entity.pdbx_description
1 polymer ?
#
loop_
_entity_poly.entity_id
_entity_poly.type
_entity_poly.pdbx_seq_one_letter_code
_entity_poly.pdbx_strand_id
1 'polypeptide(L)'
;RDLPPAGGFAPIKYKRNLPTKGPGGALIFGTVAAICTFGFWRVGQGNLEKRQREKAWSRIHLVPLLLAESDRDVYRREQAALAREKEIMKDVPGWEASPIPP
;
A
#
# COMPACT_ATOMS: atom_id res chain seq x y z
N ARG A 1 -13.28 -66.95 -54.55
CA ARG A 1 -14.47 -66.07 -54.32
C ARG A 1 -14.37 -65.66 -52.87
N ASP A 2 -13.93 -64.43 -52.61
CA ASP A 2 -13.55 -64.02 -51.27
C ASP A 2 -14.76 -63.38 -50.61
N LEU A 3 -15.47 -64.19 -49.84
CA LEU A 3 -16.63 -63.73 -49.09
C LEU A 3 -16.18 -63.26 -47.70
N PRO A 4 -16.85 -62.26 -47.13
CA PRO A 4 -16.66 -61.92 -45.72
C PRO A 4 -17.06 -63.13 -44.85
N PRO A 5 -16.43 -63.27 -43.67
CA PRO A 5 -16.76 -64.35 -42.73
C PRO A 5 -18.25 -64.32 -42.37
N ALA A 6 -18.85 -65.49 -42.15
CA ALA A 6 -20.30 -65.63 -41.88
C ALA A 6 -20.79 -64.80 -40.66
N GLY A 7 -19.89 -64.40 -39.76
CA GLY A 7 -20.15 -63.55 -38.60
C GLY A 7 -19.92 -62.05 -38.80
N GLY A 8 -19.55 -61.59 -39.99
CA GLY A 8 -19.26 -60.18 -40.29
C GLY A 8 -17.96 -59.64 -39.68
N PHE A 9 -17.64 -58.38 -39.98
CA PHE A 9 -16.48 -57.68 -39.42
C PHE A 9 -16.83 -56.98 -38.09
N ALA A 10 -15.82 -56.76 -37.25
CA ALA A 10 -15.98 -55.99 -36.02
C ALA A 10 -16.49 -54.56 -36.31
N PRO A 11 -17.33 -54.00 -35.43
CA PRO A 11 -17.89 -52.67 -35.64
C PRO A 11 -16.79 -51.60 -35.56
N ILE A 12 -16.60 -50.87 -36.66
CA ILE A 12 -15.65 -49.76 -36.74
C ILE A 12 -16.28 -48.52 -36.10
N LYS A 13 -15.64 -47.98 -35.06
CA LYS A 13 -16.07 -46.72 -34.43
C LYS A 13 -15.68 -45.55 -35.33
N TYR A 14 -16.62 -45.10 -36.16
CA TYR A 14 -16.45 -43.96 -37.06
C TYR A 14 -16.68 -42.59 -36.39
N LYS A 15 -17.29 -42.57 -35.20
CA LYS A 15 -17.60 -41.34 -34.45
C LYS A 15 -16.44 -40.94 -33.54
N ARG A 16 -16.20 -39.63 -33.47
CA ARG A 16 -15.20 -39.02 -32.58
C ARG A 16 -15.59 -39.21 -31.11
N ASN A 17 -14.75 -39.89 -30.34
CA ASN A 17 -14.91 -40.08 -28.90
C ASN A 17 -13.99 -39.12 -28.12
N LEU A 18 -14.45 -37.90 -27.85
CA LEU A 18 -13.77 -37.00 -26.91
C LEU A 18 -14.54 -36.97 -25.59
N PRO A 19 -14.04 -37.63 -24.54
CA PRO A 19 -14.61 -37.48 -23.22
C PRO A 19 -14.34 -36.07 -22.70
N THR A 20 -15.38 -35.40 -22.18
CA THR A 20 -15.23 -34.14 -21.45
C THR A 20 -14.55 -34.43 -20.11
N LYS A 21 -13.22 -34.38 -20.12
CA LYS A 21 -12.38 -34.58 -18.94
C LYS A 21 -12.14 -33.25 -18.25
N GLY A 22 -12.55 -33.13 -17.00
CA GLY A 22 -12.25 -31.98 -16.16
C GLY A 22 -13.31 -31.74 -15.09
N PRO A 23 -12.96 -31.01 -14.02
CA PRO A 23 -13.92 -30.54 -13.05
C PRO A 23 -14.93 -29.61 -13.72
N GLY A 24 -16.21 -29.72 -13.37
CA GLY A 24 -17.25 -28.85 -13.90
C GLY A 24 -16.97 -27.38 -13.59
N GLY A 25 -17.42 -26.46 -14.45
CA GLY A 25 -17.17 -25.02 -14.29
C GLY A 25 -17.55 -24.47 -12.91
N ALA A 26 -18.67 -24.94 -12.34
CA ALA A 26 -19.11 -24.57 -11.00
C ALA A 26 -18.08 -24.92 -9.91
N LEU A 27 -17.41 -26.07 -10.02
CA LEU A 27 -16.39 -26.48 -9.06
C LEU A 27 -15.15 -25.60 -9.18
N ILE A 28 -14.75 -25.24 -10.41
CA ILE A 28 -13.62 -24.34 -10.66
C ILE A 28 -13.90 -22.96 -10.05
N PHE A 29 -15.06 -22.38 -10.37
CA PHE A 29 -15.44 -21.07 -9.82
C PHE A 29 -15.60 -21.09 -8.31
N GLY A 30 -16.20 -22.13 -7.74
CA GLY A 30 -16.31 -22.27 -6.29
C GLY A 30 -14.95 -22.35 -5.60
N THR A 31 -14.00 -23.09 -6.19
CA THR A 31 -12.64 -23.21 -5.64
C THR A 31 -11.89 -21.89 -5.71
N VAL A 32 -11.94 -21.20 -6.84
CA VAL A 32 -11.29 -19.89 -7.01
C VAL A 32 -11.88 -18.88 -6.04
N ALA A 33 -13.21 -18.83 -5.93
CA ALA A 33 -13.88 -17.94 -4.98
C ALA A 33 -13.41 -18.23 -3.55
N ALA A 34 -13.38 -19.49 -3.10
CA ALA A 34 -12.93 -19.85 -1.76
C ALA A 34 -11.49 -19.40 -1.46
N ILE A 35 -10.56 -19.60 -2.41
CA ILE A 35 -9.16 -19.16 -2.28
C ILE A 35 -9.09 -17.63 -2.17
N CYS A 36 -9.84 -16.92 -3.01
CA CYS A 36 -9.89 -15.46 -2.99
C CYS A 36 -10.43 -14.95 -1.64
N THR A 37 -11.56 -15.48 -1.15
CA THR A 37 -12.15 -15.06 0.13
C THR A 37 -11.19 -15.31 1.28
N PHE A 38 -10.50 -16.45 1.29
CA PHE A 38 -9.49 -16.76 2.30
C PHE A 38 -8.27 -15.81 2.21
N GLY A 39 -7.81 -15.53 0.99
CA GLY A 39 -6.72 -14.58 0.75
C GLY A 39 -7.06 -13.18 1.28
N PHE A 40 -8.25 -12.67 0.97
CA PHE A 40 -8.71 -11.37 1.46
C PHE A 40 -8.87 -11.34 2.98
N TRP A 41 -9.39 -12.41 3.60
CA TRP A 41 -9.47 -12.51 5.05
C TRP A 41 -8.09 -12.41 5.70
N ARG A 42 -7.09 -13.14 5.18
CA ARG A 42 -5.72 -13.12 5.71
C ARG A 42 -5.02 -11.78 5.51
N VAL A 43 -5.23 -11.12 4.37
CA VAL A 43 -4.72 -9.76 4.11
C VAL A 43 -5.38 -8.75 5.05
N GLY A 44 -6.68 -8.89 5.32
CA GLY A 44 -7.38 -8.06 6.30
C GLY A 44 -6.75 -8.12 7.69
N GLN A 45 -6.45 -9.33 8.16
CA GLN A 45 -5.76 -9.52 9.46
C GLN A 45 -4.35 -8.92 9.45
N GLY A 46 -3.55 -9.17 8.40
CA GLY A 46 -2.21 -8.60 8.28
C GLY A 46 -2.20 -7.07 8.21
N ASN A 47 -3.23 -6.45 7.61
CA ASN A 47 -3.36 -5.00 7.57
C ASN A 47 -3.73 -4.40 8.94
N LEU A 48 -4.49 -5.13 9.76
CA LEU A 48 -4.79 -4.72 11.13
C LEU A 48 -3.53 -4.77 12.02
N GLU A 49 -2.73 -5.81 11.88
CA GLU A 49 -1.45 -5.98 12.58
C GLU A 49 -0.43 -4.92 12.14
N LYS A 50 -0.32 -4.66 10.84
CA LYS A 50 0.58 -3.64 10.27
C LYS A 50 0.11 -2.20 10.47
N ARG A 51 -1.03 -1.95 11.13
CA ARG A 51 -1.40 -0.58 11.48
C ARG A 51 -0.25 0.00 12.28
N GLN A 52 0.24 1.14 11.81
CA GLN A 52 1.50 1.82 12.13
C GLN A 52 1.63 2.26 13.59
N ARG A 53 1.24 1.42 14.55
CA ARG A 53 1.27 1.67 15.99
C ARG A 53 2.72 1.91 16.38
N GLU A 54 3.63 1.01 16.08
CA GLU A 54 5.05 1.16 16.40
C GLU A 54 5.62 2.50 15.89
N LYS A 55 5.31 2.87 14.64
CA LYS A 55 5.72 4.14 14.04
C LYS A 55 5.05 5.37 14.67
N ALA A 56 3.78 5.26 15.07
CA ALA A 56 3.07 6.33 15.77
C ALA A 56 3.61 6.51 17.19
N TRP A 57 3.86 5.41 17.90
CA TRP A 57 4.46 5.40 19.22
C TRP A 57 5.89 5.96 19.18
N SER A 58 6.72 5.57 18.22
CA SER A 58 8.06 6.15 18.07
C SER A 58 8.00 7.66 17.82
N ARG A 59 7.05 8.11 17.00
CA ARG A 59 6.84 9.53 16.72
C ARG A 59 6.43 10.30 17.97
N ILE A 60 5.48 9.79 18.76
CA ILE A 60 5.02 10.46 20.00
C ILE A 60 6.18 10.70 20.97
N HIS A 61 7.14 9.78 21.05
CA HIS A 61 8.29 9.90 21.96
C HIS A 61 9.39 10.82 21.42
N LEU A 62 9.61 10.85 20.10
CA LEU A 62 10.68 11.62 19.48
C LEU A 62 10.27 13.06 19.15
N VAL A 63 9.00 13.31 18.84
CA VAL A 63 8.49 14.64 18.44
C VAL A 63 8.79 15.73 19.47
N PRO A 64 8.62 15.53 20.79
CA PRO A 64 8.92 16.59 21.76
C PRO A 64 10.38 17.04 21.73
N LEU A 65 11.32 16.10 21.57
CA LEU A 65 12.75 16.42 21.47
C LEU A 65 13.06 17.21 20.19
N LEU A 66 12.56 16.73 19.04
CA LEU A 66 12.76 17.39 17.75
C LEU A 66 12.13 18.78 17.71
N LEU A 67 10.95 18.93 18.31
CA LEU A 67 10.27 20.21 18.42
C LEU A 67 11.09 21.19 19.26
N ALA A 68 11.61 20.74 20.41
CA ALA A 68 12.45 21.56 21.28
C ALA A 68 13.76 21.99 20.60
N GLU A 69 14.38 21.12 19.79
CA GLU A 69 15.55 21.51 18.99
C GLU A 69 15.18 22.53 17.91
N SER A 70 14.07 22.33 17.21
CA SER A 70 13.61 23.27 16.18
C SER A 70 13.27 24.65 16.76
N ASP A 71 12.65 24.69 17.94
CA ASP A 71 12.29 25.93 18.64
C ASP A 71 13.55 26.74 19.04
N ARG A 72 14.60 26.06 19.55
CA ARG A 72 15.89 26.69 19.85
C ARG A 72 16.56 27.28 18.61
N ASP A 73 16.49 26.56 17.49
CA ASP A 73 17.07 27.00 16.23
C ASP A 73 16.33 28.20 15.63
N VAL A 74 15.00 28.18 15.68
CA VAL A 74 14.15 29.30 15.27
C VAL A 74 14.45 30.52 16.11
N TYR A 75 14.43 30.39 17.44
CA TYR A 75 14.74 31.48 18.36
C TYR A 75 16.12 32.11 18.06
N ARG A 76 17.16 31.28 17.84
CA ARG A 76 18.50 31.78 17.49
C ARG A 76 18.50 32.58 16.18
N ARG A 77 17.77 32.13 15.16
CA ARG A 77 17.67 32.82 13.87
C ARG A 77 16.91 34.14 13.99
N GLU A 78 15.84 34.14 14.78
CA GLU A 78 15.05 35.34 15.08
C GLU A 78 15.90 36.39 15.79
N GLN A 79 16.63 36.02 16.84
CA GLN A 79 17.54 36.94 17.53
C GLN A 79 18.60 37.53 16.59
N ALA A 80 19.15 36.70 15.69
CA ALA A 80 20.09 37.17 14.68
C ALA A 80 19.44 38.06 13.61
N ALA A 81 18.17 37.85 13.28
CA ALA A 81 17.41 38.72 12.38
C ALA A 81 17.11 40.07 13.04
N LEU A 82 16.65 40.07 14.29
CA LEU A 82 16.38 41.28 15.08
C LEU A 82 17.63 42.13 15.27
N ALA A 83 18.78 41.51 15.55
CA ALA A 83 20.05 42.23 15.67
C ALA A 83 20.44 42.91 14.35
N ARG A 84 20.30 42.21 13.22
CA ARG A 84 20.56 42.77 11.88
C ARG A 84 19.58 43.88 11.52
N GLU A 85 18.31 43.71 11.82
CA GLU A 85 17.29 44.73 11.56
C GLU A 85 17.58 46.03 12.34
N LYS A 86 17.91 45.91 13.63
CA LYS A 86 18.31 47.06 14.46
C LYS A 86 19.51 47.80 13.90
N GLU A 87 20.50 47.07 13.38
CA GLU A 87 21.69 47.67 12.78
C GLU A 87 21.38 48.38 11.46
N ILE A 88 20.55 47.78 10.61
CA ILE A 88 20.17 48.33 9.30
C ILE A 88 19.25 49.55 9.44
N MET A 89 18.30 49.50 10.37
CA MET A 89 17.23 50.50 10.50
C MET A 89 17.53 51.61 11.51
N LYS A 90 18.77 51.69 12.02
CA LYS A 90 19.20 52.68 13.02
C LYS A 90 18.98 54.15 12.60
N ASP A 91 19.01 54.41 11.29
CA ASP A 91 18.95 55.76 10.73
C ASP A 91 17.53 56.16 10.29
N VAL A 92 16.54 55.27 10.46
CA VAL A 92 15.15 55.52 10.04
C VAL A 92 14.34 56.08 11.22
N PRO A 93 13.88 57.34 11.16
CA PRO A 93 13.13 57.95 12.27
C PRO A 93 11.77 57.28 12.46
N GLY A 94 11.50 56.82 13.69
CA GLY A 94 10.24 56.15 14.07
C GLY A 94 10.18 54.65 13.77
N TRP A 95 11.29 54.02 13.36
CA TRP A 95 11.35 52.57 13.17
C TRP A 95 11.59 51.83 14.49
N GLU A 96 10.64 50.99 14.89
CA GLU A 96 10.81 50.05 15.99
C GLU A 96 11.05 48.65 15.41
N ALA A 97 12.22 48.07 15.71
CA ALA A 97 12.48 46.68 15.39
C ALA A 97 11.49 45.81 16.17
N SER A 98 10.45 45.34 15.48
CA SER A 98 9.35 44.65 16.13
C SER A 98 9.82 43.29 16.64
N PRO A 99 9.43 42.87 17.85
CA PRO A 99 9.74 41.54 18.34
C PRO A 99 9.29 40.43 17.37
N ILE A 100 8.18 40.63 16.63
CA ILE A 100 7.59 39.81 15.54
C ILE A 100 6.52 40.68 14.79
N PRO A 101 6.45 40.86 13.44
CA PRO A 101 5.39 40.23 12.56
C PRO A 101 5.71 40.22 11.01
N PRO A 102 4.91 39.67 10.06
CA PRO A 102 3.78 38.71 10.06
C PRO A 102 4.17 37.24 9.84
#